data_AF-A0A6M6E9D5-F1
#
_entry.id   AF-A0A6M6E9D5-F1
#
_cell.length_a   1.000
_cell.length_b   1.000
_cell.length_c   1.000
_cell.angle_alpha   90.00
_cell.angle_beta   90.00
_cell.angle_gamma   90.00
#
_symmetry.space_group_name_H-M   'P 1'
#
loop_
_entity.id
_entity.type
_entity.pdbx_description
1 polymer ?
#
loop_
_entity_poly.entity_id
_entity_poly.type
_entity_poly.pdbx_seq_one_letter_code
_entity_poly.pdbx_strand_id
1 'polypeptide(L)'
;MRGLSTLRKIDAVGRIVIPIELRKLLDIGKDDSVEILLEEDHIEIKKYKECNECVITGEITTENRKYANNLVLSPSGAEILYKEIKDKKKAFEP
;
A
#
# COMPACT_ATOMS: atom_id res chain seq x y z
N MET A 1 12.83 -18.50 -13.17
CA MET A 1 11.37 -18.42 -13.44
C MET A 1 11.20 -17.91 -14.85
N ARG A 2 10.45 -18.60 -15.72
CA ARG A 2 10.13 -18.11 -17.07
C ARG A 2 9.01 -17.08 -16.93
N GLY A 3 9.19 -15.87 -17.46
CA GLY A 3 8.13 -14.85 -17.50
C GLY A 3 6.93 -15.35 -18.32
N LEU A 4 5.72 -15.01 -17.88
CA LEU A 4 4.49 -15.34 -18.60
C LEU A 4 4.18 -14.19 -19.57
N SER A 5 4.36 -14.42 -20.87
CA SER A 5 3.96 -13.48 -21.91
C SER A 5 2.56 -13.82 -22.43
N THR A 6 1.73 -12.81 -22.63
CA THR A 6 0.37 -12.96 -23.15
C THR A 6 0.02 -11.80 -24.07
N LEU A 7 -0.73 -12.08 -25.13
CA LEU A 7 -1.21 -11.06 -26.05
C LEU A 7 -2.68 -10.73 -25.74
N ARG A 8 -2.96 -9.45 -25.60
CA ARG A 8 -4.31 -8.91 -25.42
C ARG A 8 -4.52 -7.71 -26.31
N LYS A 9 -5.68 -7.66 -26.94
CA LYS A 9 -6.12 -6.48 -27.66
C LYS A 9 -6.58 -5.44 -26.65
N ILE A 10 -6.26 -4.19 -26.96
CA ILE A 10 -6.83 -3.03 -26.27
C ILE A 10 -8.28 -2.89 -26.75
N ASP A 11 -9.18 -2.57 -25.84
CA ASP A 11 -10.57 -2.30 -26.21
C ASP A 11 -10.73 -0.91 -26.86
N ALA A 12 -11.96 -0.54 -27.22
CA ALA A 12 -12.24 0.74 -27.88
C ALA A 12 -11.91 1.99 -27.04
N VAL A 13 -11.69 1.85 -25.73
CA VAL A 13 -11.52 2.95 -24.77
C VAL A 13 -10.12 2.95 -24.16
N GLY A 14 -9.26 1.98 -24.49
CA GLY A 14 -7.90 1.90 -23.96
C GLY A 14 -7.72 0.93 -22.80
N ARG A 15 -8.73 0.14 -22.43
CA ARG A 15 -8.60 -0.85 -21.34
C ARG A 15 -7.93 -2.11 -21.85
N ILE A 16 -7.07 -2.70 -21.02
CA ILE A 16 -6.49 -4.03 -21.24
C ILE A 16 -6.96 -5.00 -20.15
N VAL A 17 -7.15 -6.26 -20.52
CA VAL A 17 -7.59 -7.29 -19.57
C VAL A 17 -6.37 -8.05 -19.04
N ILE A 18 -6.14 -7.98 -17.73
CA ILE A 18 -5.14 -8.83 -17.06
C ILE A 18 -5.69 -10.27 -17.00
N PRO A 19 -4.98 -11.27 -17.58
CA PRO A 19 -5.35 -12.68 -17.48
C PRO A 19 -5.51 -13.16 -16.04
N ILE A 20 -6.33 -14.18 -15.83
CA ILE A 20 -6.65 -14.70 -14.50
C ILE A 20 -5.43 -15.31 -13.81
N GLU A 21 -4.50 -15.87 -14.58
CA GLU A 21 -3.24 -16.43 -14.10
C GLU A 21 -2.36 -15.34 -13.48
N LEU A 22 -2.22 -14.20 -14.17
CA LEU A 22 -1.46 -13.06 -13.67
C LEU A 22 -2.12 -12.44 -12.44
N ARG A 23 -3.45 -12.33 -12.40
CA ARG A 23 -4.15 -11.84 -11.20
C ARG A 23 -3.88 -12.71 -9.98
N LYS A 24 -3.89 -14.04 -10.13
CA LYS A 24 -3.58 -14.97 -9.03
C LYS A 24 -2.12 -14.86 -8.57
N LEU A 25 -1.19 -14.68 -9.51
CA LEU A 25 0.23 -14.53 -9.19
C LEU A 25 0.56 -13.19 -8.51
N LEU A 26 -0.13 -12.12 -8.92
CA LEU A 26 0.02 -10.77 -8.34
C LEU A 26 -0.90 -10.54 -7.14
N ASP A 27 -1.70 -11.53 -6.76
CA ASP A 27 -2.73 -11.45 -5.70
C ASP A 27 -3.70 -10.27 -5.91
N ILE A 28 -4.09 -9.98 -7.15
CA ILE A 28 -5.02 -8.89 -7.48
C ILE A 28 -6.46 -9.43 -7.48
N GLY A 29 -7.22 -9.01 -6.47
CA GLY A 29 -8.62 -9.34 -6.29
C GLY A 29 -9.58 -8.51 -7.14
N LYS A 30 -10.88 -8.73 -6.92
CA LYS A 30 -11.93 -7.84 -7.42
C LYS A 30 -11.91 -6.57 -6.57
N ASP A 31 -12.01 -5.41 -7.22
CA ASP A 31 -12.01 -4.08 -6.59
C ASP A 31 -10.66 -3.63 -5.98
N ASP A 32 -9.59 -4.42 -6.18
CA ASP A 32 -8.22 -4.03 -5.83
C ASP A 32 -7.71 -2.90 -6.74
N SER A 33 -7.05 -1.92 -6.14
CA SER A 33 -6.32 -0.88 -6.86
C SER A 33 -4.98 -1.42 -7.39
N VAL A 34 -4.59 -0.95 -8.58
CA VAL A 34 -3.28 -1.22 -9.16
C VAL A 34 -2.56 0.09 -9.43
N GLU A 35 -1.26 0.09 -9.20
CA GLU A 35 -0.37 1.18 -9.56
C GLU A 35 0.17 0.93 -10.96
N ILE A 36 0.17 1.97 -11.80
CA ILE A 36 0.67 1.94 -13.17
C ILE A 36 1.80 2.95 -13.25
N LEU A 37 3.02 2.46 -13.47
CA LEU A 37 4.23 3.26 -13.58
C LEU A 37 4.70 3.25 -15.03
N LEU A 38 5.06 4.43 -15.54
CA LEU A 38 5.67 4.56 -16.86
C LEU A 38 7.20 4.56 -16.69
N GLU A 39 7.84 3.53 -17.22
CA GLU A 39 9.29 3.44 -17.36
C GLU A 39 9.70 3.87 -18.78
N GLU A 40 11.01 3.98 -19.04
CA GLU A 40 11.54 4.54 -20.30
C GLU A 40 11.00 3.86 -21.58
N ASP A 41 10.78 2.54 -21.52
CA ASP A 41 10.38 1.71 -22.67
C ASP A 41 9.14 0.83 -22.43
N HIS A 42 8.59 0.82 -21.21
CA HIS A 42 7.46 -0.04 -20.86
C HIS A 42 6.61 0.52 -19.72
N ILE A 43 5.48 -0.15 -19.46
CA ILE A 43 4.62 0.14 -18.31
C ILE A 43 4.80 -0.98 -17.29
N GLU A 44 5.10 -0.62 -16.05
CA GLU A 44 5.11 -1.53 -14.91
C GLU A 44 3.78 -1.45 -14.16
N ILE A 45 3.18 -2.60 -13.86
CA ILE A 45 1.90 -2.70 -13.12
C ILE A 45 2.15 -3.43 -11.80
N LYS A 46 1.83 -2.78 -10.67
CA LYS A 46 1.97 -3.33 -9.32
C LYS A 46 0.64 -3.36 -8.59
N LYS A 47 0.44 -4.31 -7.67
CA LYS A 47 -0.68 -4.26 -6.73
C LYS A 47 -0.50 -3.01 -5.87
N TYR A 48 -1.47 -2.11 -5.88
CA TYR A 48 -1.41 -0.92 -5.04
C TYR A 48 -1.51 -1.36 -3.59
N LYS A 49 -0.47 -1.06 -2.81
CA LYS A 49 -0.55 -1.11 -1.36
C LYS A 49 -0.75 0.32 -0.94
N GLU A 50 -1.84 0.60 -0.22
CA GLU A 50 -1.99 1.88 0.48
C GLU A 50 -0.67 2.17 1.17
N CYS A 51 -0.06 3.32 0.88
CA CYS A 51 1.18 3.71 1.53
C CYS A 51 0.90 3.68 3.02
N ASN A 52 1.38 2.62 3.68
CA ASN A 52 1.31 2.51 5.12
C ASN A 52 2.37 3.43 5.71
N GLU A 53 2.45 4.68 5.28
CA GLU A 53 3.42 5.62 5.80
C GLU A 53 3.05 5.96 7.24
N CYS A 54 4.01 5.82 8.15
CA CYS A 54 3.77 6.23 9.51
C CYS A 54 3.62 7.75 9.57
N VAL A 55 2.51 8.25 10.11
CA VAL A 55 2.26 9.69 10.29
C VAL A 55 3.29 10.37 11.20
N ILE A 56 3.93 9.61 12.10
CA ILE A 56 4.91 10.14 13.06
C ILE A 56 6.34 10.09 12.50
N THR A 57 6.74 8.95 11.92
CA THR A 57 8.15 8.75 11.49
C THR A 57 8.36 8.98 10.00
N GLY A 58 7.31 9.05 9.18
CA GLY A 58 7.42 9.11 7.72
C GLY A 58 7.92 7.80 7.08
N GLU A 59 8.16 6.76 7.89
CA GLU A 59 8.67 5.49 7.39
C GLU A 59 7.54 4.67 6.79
N ILE A 60 7.77 4.09 5.61
CA ILE A 60 6.88 3.10 5.00
C ILE A 60 7.46 1.72 5.30
N THR A 61 6.85 0.99 6.23
CA THR A 61 7.26 -0.39 6.54
C THR A 61 6.07 -1.34 6.43
N THR A 62 6.35 -2.63 6.23
CA THR A 62 5.33 -3.69 6.23
C THR A 62 4.71 -3.91 7.60
N GLU A 63 5.34 -3.42 8.67
CA GLU A 63 4.86 -3.55 10.05
C GLU A 63 3.95 -2.40 10.47
N ASN A 64 3.79 -1.39 9.61
CA ASN A 64 2.94 -0.25 9.89
C ASN A 64 1.48 -0.68 9.93
N ARG A 65 0.79 -0.26 11.00
CA ARG A 65 -0.60 -0.63 11.27
C ARG A 65 -1.50 0.58 11.14
N LYS A 66 -2.71 0.33 10.63
CA LYS A 66 -3.78 1.32 10.54
C LYS A 66 -4.61 1.26 11.83
N TYR A 67 -4.79 2.40 12.47
CA TYR A 67 -5.56 2.64 13.69
C TYR A 67 -6.83 3.44 13.35
N ALA A 68 -7.60 3.83 14.38
CA ALA A 68 -8.83 4.61 14.21
C ALA A 68 -8.59 5.88 13.36
N ASN A 69 -9.60 6.26 12.56
CA ASN A 69 -9.56 7.43 11.68
C ASN A 69 -8.42 7.45 10.65
N ASN A 70 -8.06 6.29 10.09
CA ASN A 70 -6.99 6.16 9.09
C ASN A 70 -5.59 6.56 9.59
N LEU A 71 -5.37 6.65 10.90
CA LEU A 71 -4.04 6.91 11.46
C LEU A 71 -3.13 5.70 11.20
N VAL A 72 -2.11 5.85 10.38
CA VAL A 72 -1.12 4.79 10.17
C VAL A 72 0.11 5.05 11.03
N LEU A 73 0.52 4.06 11.83
CA LEU A 73 1.73 4.16 12.67
C LEU A 73 2.64 2.95 12.46
N SER A 74 3.94 3.21 12.38
CA SER A 74 4.98 2.21 12.57
C SER A 74 5.06 1.77 14.03
N PRO A 75 5.69 0.61 14.32
CA PRO A 75 5.94 0.20 15.69
C PRO A 75 6.65 1.28 16.52
N SER A 76 7.67 1.92 15.93
CA SER A 76 8.42 3.04 16.54
C SER A 76 7.53 4.28 16.75
N GLY A 77 6.75 4.68 15.74
CA GLY A 77 5.83 5.81 15.83
C GLY A 77 4.73 5.60 16.88
N ALA A 78 4.24 4.37 17.03
CA ALA A 78 3.26 4.01 18.05
C ALA A 78 3.83 4.13 19.47
N GLU A 79 5.09 3.74 19.69
CA GLU A 79 5.75 3.91 21.00
C GLU A 79 5.96 5.38 21.37
N ILE A 80 6.36 6.22 20.41
CA ILE A 80 6.52 7.66 20.61
C ILE A 80 5.18 8.28 21.02
N LEU A 81 4.14 8.04 20.24
CA LEU A 81 2.80 8.56 20.51
C LEU A 81 2.26 8.06 21.86
N TYR A 82 2.51 6.80 22.20
CA TYR A 82 2.09 6.22 23.47
C TYR A 82 2.76 6.90 24.67
N LYS A 83 4.07 7.20 24.58
CA LYS A 83 4.80 7.92 25.63
C LYS A 83 4.24 9.32 25.82
N GLU A 84 4.03 10.07 24.74
CA GLU A 84 3.47 11.43 24.82
C GLU A 84 2.07 11.47 25.44
N ILE A 85 1.19 10.53 25.08
CA ILE A 85 -0.15 10.42 25.65
C ILE A 85 -0.07 10.10 27.16
N LYS A 86 0.84 9.21 27.56
CA LYS A 86 1.03 8.83 28.97
C LYS A 86 1.59 9.98 29.79
N ASP A 87 2.53 10.74 29.24
CA ASP A 87 3.13 11.88 29.91
C ASP A 87 2.14 13.05 30.05
N LYS A 88 1.30 13.30 29.04
CA LYS A 88 0.20 14.28 29.14
C LYS A 88 -0.87 13.86 30.13
N LYS A 89 -1.11 12.56 30.33
CA LYS A 89 -2.03 12.06 31.36
C LYS A 89 -1.53 12.36 32.78
N LYS A 90 -0.22 12.28 33.02
CA LYS A 90 0.40 12.65 34.30
C LYS A 90 0.31 14.15 34.61
N ALA A 91 0.25 15.00 33.59
CA ALA A 91 0.07 16.45 33.77
C ALA A 91 -1.38 16.85 34.11
N PHE A 92 -2.33 15.91 34.06
CA PHE A 92 -3.74 16.12 34.34
C PHE A 92 -4.24 15.35 35.58
N GLU A 93 -3.36 14.63 36.27
CA GLU A 93 -3.65 14.12 37.61
C GLU A 93 -3.37 15.24 38.64
N PRO A 94 -4.36 15.64 39.46
CA PRO A 94 -4.22 16.69 40.46
C PRO A 94 -3.32 16.30 41.65
#